data_AF-A0A9E2F480-F1
#
_entry.id   AF-A0A9E2F480-F1
#
_cell.length_a   1.000
_cell.length_b   1.000
_cell.length_c   1.000
_cell.angle_alpha   90.00
_cell.angle_beta   90.00
_cell.angle_gamma   90.00
#
_symmetry.space_group_name_H-M   'P 1'
#
loop_
_entity.id
_entity.type
_entity.pdbx_description
1 polymer ?
#
loop_
_entity_poly.entity_id
_entity_poly.type
_entity_poly.pdbx_seq_one_letter_code
_entity_poly.pdbx_strand_id
1 'polypeptide(L)' 'MRIAEIKSGRHSRYLILYHMVWIPKYRRTVLGGPIADRLKEIIQETAKER' A
#
# COMPACT_ATOMS: atom_id res chain seq x y z
N MET A 1 15.69 -3.71 -15.06
CA MET A 1 14.76 -4.37 -14.11
C MET A 1 15.41 -4.36 -12.73
N ARG A 2 14.96 -3.49 -11.80
CA ARG A 2 15.46 -3.51 -10.42
C ARG A 2 14.69 -4.58 -9.65
N ILE A 3 15.41 -5.57 -9.14
CA ILE A 3 14.84 -6.54 -8.19
C ILE A 3 14.76 -5.83 -6.84
N ALA A 4 13.62 -5.93 -6.16
CA ALA A 4 13.43 -5.35 -4.83
C ALA A 4 14.42 -5.95 -3.84
N GLU A 5 14.95 -5.13 -2.93
CA GLU A 5 16.02 -5.50 -1.99
C GLU A 5 15.53 -6.55 -0.96
N ILE A 6 16.32 -7.61 -0.77
CA ILE A 6 16.04 -8.66 0.22
C ILE A 6 16.39 -8.13 1.61
N LYS A 7 15.43 -8.14 2.52
CA LYS A 7 15.61 -7.69 3.92
C LYS A 7 16.14 -8.82 4.81
N SER A 8 16.79 -8.43 5.91
CA SER A 8 17.40 -9.35 6.87
C SER A 8 16.97 -9.09 8.31
N GLY A 9 16.55 -10.14 9.02
CA GLY A 9 16.43 -10.16 10.49
C GLY A 9 17.61 -10.91 11.15
N ARG A 10 17.56 -11.06 12.48
CA ARG A 10 18.60 -11.77 13.26
C ARG A 10 18.84 -13.22 12.78
N HIS A 11 17.79 -13.91 12.34
CA HIS A 11 17.85 -15.30 11.87
C HIS A 11 17.06 -15.55 10.57
N SER A 12 16.72 -14.49 9.82
CA SER A 12 15.90 -14.62 8.61
C SER A 12 16.37 -13.69 7.49
N ARG A 13 16.08 -14.09 6.25
CA ARG A 13 16.20 -13.30 5.03
C ARG A 13 14.88 -13.39 4.29
N TYR A 14 14.30 -12.26 3.91
CA TYR A 14 12.96 -12.24 3.34
C TYR A 14 12.78 -11.09 2.36
N LEU A 15 12.00 -11.36 1.33
CA LEU A 15 11.42 -10.36 0.44
C LEU A 15 9.93 -10.66 0.41
N ILE A 16 9.13 -9.80 1.07
CA ILE A 16 7.70 -10.00 1.21
C ILE A 16 7.01 -8.88 0.44
N LEU A 17 6.33 -9.25 -0.64
CA LEU A 17 5.60 -8.34 -1.53
C LEU A 17 4.13 -8.75 -1.53
N TYR A 18 3.24 -7.79 -1.35
CA TYR A 18 1.80 -8.01 -1.33
C TYR A 18 1.12 -7.24 -2.46
N HIS A 19 0.16 -7.88 -3.13
CA HIS A 19 -0.77 -7.22 -4.04
C HIS A 19 -2.14 -7.15 -3.37
N MET A 20 -2.51 -5.97 -2.88
CA MET A 20 -3.76 -5.73 -2.17
C MET A 20 -4.70 -4.90 -3.04
N VAL A 21 -5.93 -5.39 -3.22
CA VAL A 21 -6.99 -4.73 -3.99
C VAL A 21 -8.25 -4.68 -3.14
N TRP A 22 -8.97 -3.56 -3.19
CA TRP A 22 -10.23 -3.36 -2.47
C TRP A 22 -11.18 -2.48 -3.27
N ILE A 23 -12.45 -2.43 -2.86
CA ILE A 23 -13.50 -1.65 -3.52
C ILE A 23 -14.30 -0.81 -2.52
N PRO A 24 -14.84 0.36 -2.91
CA PRO A 24 -15.76 1.11 -2.08
C PRO A 24 -17.04 0.33 -1.78
N LYS A 25 -17.66 0.63 -0.63
CA LYS A 25 -18.96 0.05 -0.27
C LYS A 25 -19.98 0.29 -1.39
N TYR A 26 -20.69 -0.76 -1.77
CA TYR A 26 -21.65 -0.77 -2.89
C TYR A 26 -21.05 -0.44 -4.28
N ARG A 27 -19.73 -0.59 -4.47
CA ARG A 27 -19.04 -0.28 -5.74
C ARG A 27 -19.30 1.15 -6.26
N ARG A 28 -19.56 2.10 -5.36
CA ARG A 28 -19.78 3.50 -5.75
C ARG A 28 -18.52 4.06 -6.40
N THR A 29 -18.69 4.82 -7.48
CA THR A 29 -17.61 5.49 -8.23
C THR A 29 -17.16 6.78 -7.52
N VAL A 30 -16.75 6.65 -6.26
CA VAL A 30 -16.32 7.79 -5.41
C VAL A 30 -14.81 8.05 -5.47
N LEU A 31 -14.05 7.13 -6.06
CA LEU A 31 -12.59 7.20 -6.14
C LEU A 31 -12.14 8.09 -7.32
N GLY A 32 -12.49 9.38 -7.27
CA GLY A 32 -12.09 10.37 -8.27
C GLY A 32 -11.82 11.74 -7.66
N GLY A 33 -11.11 12.59 -8.41
CA GLY A 33 -10.80 13.95 -8.00
C GLY A 33 -10.15 14.05 -6.61
N PRO A 34 -10.50 15.09 -5.81
CA PRO A 34 -9.89 15.32 -4.50
C PRO A 34 -10.02 14.17 -3.50
N ILE A 35 -11.07 13.34 -3.63
CA ILE A 35 -11.28 12.17 -2.75
C ILE A 35 -10.19 11.13 -2.99
N ALA A 36 -9.86 10.86 -4.26
CA ALA A 36 -8.80 9.92 -4.60
C ALA A 36 -7.42 10.41 -4.13
N ASP A 37 -7.18 11.71 -4.19
CA ASP A 37 -5.91 12.30 -3.77
C ASP A 37 -5.75 12.23 -2.25
N ARG A 38 -6.77 12.65 -1.47
CA ARG A 38 -6.69 12.54 0.00
C ARG A 38 -6.61 11.08 0.47
N LEU A 39 -7.29 10.16 -0.22
CA LEU A 39 -7.19 8.73 0.09
C LEU A 39 -5.76 8.20 -0.10
N LYS A 40 -5.06 8.60 -1.16
CA LYS A 40 -3.65 8.20 -1.37
C LYS A 40 -2.76 8.73 -0.26
N GLU A 41 -2.97 9.98 0.18
CA GLU A 41 -2.23 10.56 1.31
C GLU A 41 -2.44 9.76 2.59
N ILE A 42 -3.70 9.47 2.96
CA ILE A 42 -4.02 8.68 4.15
C ILE A 42 -3.36 7.30 4.10
N ILE A 43 -3.42 6.61 2.96
CA ILE A 43 -2.78 5.29 2.80
C ILE A 43 -1.27 5.39 3.05
N GLN A 44 -0.61 6.43 2.54
CA GLN A 44 0.83 6.64 2.74
C GLN A 44 1.16 7.06 4.19
N GLU A 45 0.32 7.86 4.82
CA GLU A 45 0.44 8.26 6.23
C GLU A 45 0.34 7.01 7.13
N THR A 46 -0.72 6.22 6.99
CA THR A 46 -0.93 4.99 7.76
C THR A 46 0.16 3.95 7.50
N ALA A 47 0.64 3.80 6.26
CA ALA A 47 1.73 2.86 5.96
C ALA A 47 3.08 3.25 6.59
N LYS A 48 3.26 4.53 6.92
CA LYS A 48 4.46 5.05 7.58
C LYS A 48 4.33 5.12 9.10
N GLU A 49 3.11 5.08 9.62
CA GLU A 49 2.82 5.00 11.06
C GLU A 49 3.45 3.72 11.64
N ARG A 50 4.05 3.85 12.83
CA ARG A 50 4.94 2.83 13.42
C ARG A 50 4.26 2.04 14.52
#